data_AF-A0A0K0D0A5-F1
#
_entry.id   AF-A0A0K0D0A5-F1
#
_cell.length_a   1.000
_cell.length_b   1.000
_cell.length_c   1.000
_cell.angle_alpha   90.00
_cell.angle_beta   90.00
_cell.angle_gamma   90.00
#
_symmetry.space_group_name_H-M   'P 1'
#
loop_
_entity.id
_entity.type
_entity.pdbx_description
1 polymer ?
#
loop_
_entity_poly.entity_id
_entity_poly.type
_entity_poly.pdbx_seq_one_letter_code
_entity_poly.pdbx_strand_id
1 'polypeptide(L)'
;LIRDYRDKKKVQLFERALTSTTGDDLQQILWLKSPRHPSNLMLDRLTGKIVHIDFGDCFDVAMTREKFPEKIPFRLTRMLVKAMEVTGIEGNYRFTCERVLRLLRANRDSLLAVLEAFVYDPVISWRLLEGTKRVPGEKHDVTRRKTLQEAPRIVRERVIDRIKQKLTGSEFGNGEVDVQEQIDRLVEQATLHENLCQCYIGWCPFW
;
A
#
# COMPACT_ATOMS: atom_id res chain seq x y z
N LEU A 1 27.56 20.95 6.85
CA LEU A 1 27.12 21.16 8.25
C LEU A 1 25.61 21.40 8.40
N ILE A 2 24.94 22.17 7.51
CA ILE A 2 23.47 22.42 7.61
C ILE A 2 22.59 21.26 7.06
N ARG A 3 23.09 20.47 6.10
CA ARG A 3 22.38 19.30 5.53
C ARG A 3 22.19 18.16 6.54
N ASP A 4 23.20 17.93 7.37
CA ASP A 4 23.27 16.81 8.32
C ASP A 4 22.34 16.99 9.55
N TYR A 5 22.03 18.25 9.89
CA TYR A 5 21.11 18.59 10.98
C TYR A 5 19.63 18.38 10.64
N ARG A 6 19.29 18.42 9.33
CA ARG A 6 17.90 18.27 8.86
C ARG A 6 17.49 16.80 8.83
N ASP A 7 18.42 15.88 8.56
CA ASP A 7 18.18 14.44 8.60
C ASP A 7 18.12 13.91 10.04
N LYS A 8 18.95 14.42 10.96
CA LYS A 8 18.85 14.06 12.40
C LYS A 8 17.52 14.49 13.02
N LYS A 9 16.96 15.63 12.64
CA LYS A 9 15.62 16.05 13.12
C LYS A 9 14.48 15.19 12.56
N LYS A 10 14.62 14.67 11.33
CA LYS A 10 13.62 13.79 10.71
C LYS A 10 13.59 12.40 11.35
N VAL A 11 14.77 11.84 11.63
CA VAL A 11 14.91 10.57 12.36
C VAL A 11 14.34 10.70 13.77
N GLN A 12 14.63 11.80 14.48
CA GLN A 12 14.08 12.06 15.80
C GLN A 12 12.56 12.28 15.80
N LEU A 13 11.98 12.87 14.75
CA LEU A 13 10.52 13.01 14.63
C LEU A 13 9.84 11.64 14.45
N PHE A 14 10.49 10.74 13.70
CA PHE A 14 10.04 9.38 13.45
C PHE A 14 10.18 8.49 14.71
N GLU A 15 11.32 8.57 15.40
CA GLU A 15 11.51 7.94 16.71
C GLU A 15 10.52 8.47 17.74
N ARG A 16 10.27 9.78 17.76
CA ARG A 16 9.29 10.38 18.67
C ARG A 16 7.87 9.96 18.33
N ALA A 17 7.50 9.80 17.06
CA ALA A 17 6.19 9.25 16.67
C ALA A 17 6.02 7.79 17.12
N LEU A 18 7.09 6.99 17.01
CA LEU A 18 7.16 5.60 17.47
C LEU A 18 7.14 5.47 19.01
N THR A 19 7.64 6.46 19.75
CA THR A 19 7.65 6.44 21.23
C THR A 19 6.46 7.16 21.87
N SER A 20 5.80 8.06 21.14
CA SER A 20 4.68 8.89 21.66
C SER A 20 3.30 8.33 21.31
N THR A 21 3.25 7.29 20.49
CA THR A 21 2.06 6.50 20.20
C THR A 21 2.43 5.04 20.48
N THR A 22 1.51 4.20 20.97
CA THR A 22 1.81 2.77 21.22
C THR A 22 2.09 1.98 19.93
N GLY A 23 2.17 2.65 18.76
CA GLY A 23 2.32 2.02 17.45
C GLY A 23 1.09 1.22 17.01
N ASP A 24 0.06 1.12 17.85
CA ASP A 24 -1.12 0.28 17.63
C ASP A 24 -2.04 0.83 16.55
N ASP A 25 -2.17 2.16 16.45
CA ASP A 25 -3.00 2.81 15.44
C ASP A 25 -2.44 2.58 14.02
N LEU A 26 -1.11 2.66 13.86
CA LEU A 26 -0.43 2.46 12.56
C LEU A 26 -0.39 0.99 12.14
N GLN A 27 -0.48 0.05 13.08
CA GLN A 27 -0.60 -1.38 12.77
C GLN A 27 -1.98 -1.74 12.21
N GLN A 28 -3.02 -0.97 12.53
CA GLN A 28 -4.36 -1.21 11.98
C GLN A 28 -4.52 -0.60 10.58
N ILE A 29 -3.83 0.51 10.25
CA ILE A 29 -4.05 1.27 8.99
C ILE A 29 -2.75 1.73 8.33
N LEU A 30 -1.89 0.79 7.96
CA LEU A 30 -0.89 1.08 6.93
C LEU A 30 -1.14 0.17 5.72
N TRP A 31 -1.89 0.72 4.76
CA TRP A 31 -1.85 0.54 3.30
C TRP A 31 -0.82 -0.43 2.68
N LEU A 32 -0.73 -1.67 3.13
CA LEU A 32 0.18 -2.67 2.60
C LEU A 32 -0.49 -4.04 2.56
N LYS A 33 -1.21 -4.24 1.45
CA LYS A 33 -1.48 -5.47 0.72
C LYS A 33 -1.96 -6.71 1.44
N SER A 34 -2.70 -7.48 0.65
CA SER A 34 -3.02 -8.87 0.91
C SER A 34 -2.32 -9.75 -0.11
N PRO A 35 -1.07 -10.19 0.11
CA PRO A 35 -0.43 -11.05 -0.86
C PRO A 35 -1.02 -12.45 -0.71
N ARG A 36 -1.74 -12.89 -1.73
CA ARG A 36 -1.93 -14.26 -2.26
C ARG A 36 -2.36 -15.42 -1.34
N HIS A 37 -2.27 -15.29 -0.02
CA HIS A 37 -2.58 -16.33 0.95
C HIS A 37 -2.80 -15.74 2.35
N PRO A 38 -3.73 -16.29 3.16
CA PRO A 38 -3.94 -15.88 4.55
C PRO A 38 -2.68 -15.93 5.43
N SER A 39 -1.65 -16.65 5.01
CA SER A 39 -0.37 -16.79 5.73
C SER A 39 0.45 -15.51 5.83
N ASN A 40 0.13 -14.48 5.03
CA ASN A 40 0.85 -13.20 5.07
C ASN A 40 0.28 -12.20 6.09
N LEU A 41 -0.73 -12.64 6.84
CA LEU A 41 -1.30 -11.96 7.99
C LEU A 41 -1.19 -12.90 9.21
N MET A 42 -0.42 -12.51 10.21
CA MET A 42 -0.27 -13.26 11.46
C MET A 42 -1.04 -12.56 12.57
N LEU A 43 -1.62 -13.35 13.48
CA LEU A 43 -2.25 -12.86 14.70
C LEU A 43 -1.37 -13.24 15.89
N ASP A 44 -0.93 -12.26 16.66
CA ASP A 44 -0.31 -12.52 17.95
C ASP A 44 -1.37 -13.07 18.92
N ARG A 45 -1.15 -14.31 19.39
CA ARG A 45 -2.08 -14.99 20.28
C ARG A 45 -2.18 -14.37 21.67
N LEU A 46 -1.17 -13.62 22.11
CA LEU A 46 -1.16 -12.99 23.44
C LEU A 46 -1.81 -11.61 23.40
N THR A 47 -1.46 -10.80 22.40
CA THR A 47 -1.95 -9.40 22.32
C THR A 47 -3.16 -9.23 21.41
N GLY A 48 -3.46 -10.20 20.54
CA GLY A 48 -4.48 -10.06 19.50
C GLY A 48 -4.08 -9.12 18.36
N LYS A 49 -2.82 -8.66 18.32
CA LYS A 49 -2.34 -7.75 17.28
C LYS A 49 -2.13 -8.48 15.96
N ILE A 50 -2.42 -7.77 14.88
CA ILE A 50 -2.22 -8.24 13.51
C ILE A 50 -0.83 -7.81 13.02
N VAL A 51 -0.10 -8.74 12.43
CA VAL A 51 1.24 -8.51 11.86
C VAL A 51 1.23 -8.92 10.39
N HIS A 52 1.52 -7.98 9.50
CA HIS A 52 1.74 -8.25 8.09
C HIS A 52 3.17 -8.76 7.87
N ILE A 53 3.32 -9.81 7.08
CA ILE A 53 4.62 -10.34 6.63
C ILE A 53 4.65 -10.39 5.09
N ASP A 54 5.87 -10.43 4.52
CA ASP A 54 6.14 -10.44 3.07
C ASP A 54 5.76 -9.14 2.32
N PHE A 55 6.73 -8.23 2.25
CA PHE A 55 6.64 -6.97 1.49
C PHE A 55 7.21 -7.09 0.07
N GLY A 56 7.25 -8.30 -0.51
CA GLY A 56 7.78 -8.51 -1.86
C GLY A 56 7.00 -7.79 -2.96
N ASP A 57 5.77 -7.38 -2.66
CA ASP A 57 4.74 -7.03 -3.62
C ASP A 57 4.20 -5.61 -3.38
N CYS A 58 5.06 -4.61 -3.20
CA CYS A 58 4.64 -3.23 -2.87
C CYS A 58 4.09 -2.43 -4.07
N PHE A 59 3.53 -1.23 -3.80
CA PHE A 59 3.23 -0.20 -4.80
C PHE A 59 2.27 -0.61 -5.93
N ASP A 60 1.16 -1.25 -5.58
CA ASP A 60 0.09 -1.68 -6.51
C ASP A 60 0.56 -2.67 -7.61
N VAL A 61 1.77 -3.25 -7.47
CA VAL A 61 2.33 -4.20 -8.46
C VAL A 61 1.44 -5.43 -8.68
N ALA A 62 0.62 -5.87 -7.70
CA ALA A 62 -0.30 -6.99 -7.96
C ALA A 62 -1.58 -6.57 -8.70
N MET A 63 -1.94 -5.29 -8.68
CA MET A 63 -3.11 -4.79 -9.40
C MET A 63 -2.84 -4.73 -10.91
N THR A 64 -1.56 -4.59 -11.31
CA THR A 64 -1.12 -4.45 -12.70
C THR A 64 -0.65 -5.76 -13.34
N ARG A 65 -0.77 -6.89 -12.64
CA ARG A 65 -0.37 -8.21 -13.15
C ARG A 65 -1.31 -8.70 -14.24
N GLU A 66 -0.73 -9.45 -15.18
CA GLU A 66 -1.49 -10.10 -16.25
C GLU A 66 -2.38 -11.24 -15.72
N LYS A 67 -1.87 -12.04 -14.77
CA LYS A 67 -2.61 -13.17 -14.18
C LYS A 67 -3.15 -12.80 -12.80
N PHE A 68 -4.46 -12.95 -12.64
CA PHE A 68 -5.20 -12.70 -11.39
C PHE A 68 -4.87 -11.33 -10.76
N PRO A 69 -5.08 -10.22 -11.48
CA PRO A 69 -4.84 -8.89 -10.93
C PRO A 69 -5.72 -8.64 -9.70
N GLU A 70 -5.11 -8.19 -8.61
CA GLU A 70 -5.84 -7.83 -7.39
C GLU A 70 -6.72 -6.59 -7.64
N LYS A 71 -8.01 -6.69 -7.31
CA LYS A 71 -9.01 -5.61 -7.49
C LYS A 71 -9.38 -4.90 -6.18
N ILE A 72 -8.86 -5.37 -5.07
CA ILE A 72 -9.14 -4.87 -3.72
C ILE A 72 -7.96 -4.04 -3.20
N PRO A 73 -8.21 -2.96 -2.43
CA PRO A 73 -7.15 -2.14 -1.86
C PRO A 73 -6.46 -2.81 -0.66
N PHE A 74 -7.20 -3.60 0.13
CA PHE A 74 -6.70 -4.36 1.28
C PHE A 74 -7.64 -5.54 1.59
N ARG A 75 -7.20 -6.47 2.45
CA ARG A 75 -8.03 -7.60 2.89
C ARG A 75 -9.02 -7.13 3.95
N LEU A 76 -10.30 -7.09 3.59
CA LEU A 76 -11.40 -6.90 4.54
C LEU A 76 -12.48 -7.96 4.30
N THR A 77 -12.09 -9.22 4.48
CA THR A 77 -13.00 -10.35 4.21
C THR A 77 -13.99 -10.55 5.35
N ARG A 78 -15.06 -11.32 5.11
CA ARG A 78 -16.14 -11.52 6.07
C ARG A 78 -15.68 -12.13 7.40
N MET A 79 -14.65 -13.00 7.42
CA MET A 79 -14.10 -13.51 8.68
C MET A 79 -13.42 -12.41 9.50
N LEU A 80 -12.69 -11.50 8.85
CA LEU A 80 -12.06 -10.37 9.56
C LEU A 80 -13.11 -9.42 10.12
N VAL A 81 -14.13 -9.09 9.31
CA VAL A 81 -15.24 -8.23 9.75
C VAL A 81 -16.00 -8.87 10.93
N LYS A 82 -16.23 -10.18 10.88
CA LYS A 82 -16.90 -10.92 11.97
C LYS A 82 -16.05 -11.07 13.24
N ALA A 83 -14.74 -10.91 13.13
CA ALA A 83 -13.83 -10.93 14.28
C ALA A 83 -13.74 -9.57 14.99
N MET A 84 -14.28 -8.51 14.39
CA MET A 84 -14.42 -7.19 15.02
C MET A 84 -15.56 -7.19 16.03
N GLU A 85 -15.79 -6.06 16.69
CA GLU A 85 -16.93 -5.87 17.58
C GLU A 85 -18.29 -5.96 16.86
N VAL A 86 -19.39 -5.93 17.62
CA VAL A 86 -20.75 -6.12 17.08
C VAL A 86 -21.18 -5.08 16.03
N THR A 87 -20.56 -3.90 16.03
CA THR A 87 -20.78 -2.86 15.01
C THR A 87 -19.99 -3.12 13.72
N GLY A 88 -19.12 -4.14 13.71
CA GLY A 88 -18.29 -4.52 12.58
C GLY A 88 -17.33 -3.40 12.18
N ILE A 89 -17.44 -2.98 10.91
CA ILE A 89 -16.60 -1.93 10.32
C ILE A 89 -16.91 -0.55 10.91
N GLU A 90 -18.18 -0.29 11.27
CA GLU A 90 -18.69 1.04 11.64
C GLU A 90 -18.29 1.51 13.05
N GLY A 91 -17.43 0.77 13.75
CA GLY A 91 -16.94 1.13 15.07
C GLY A 91 -15.47 1.56 15.09
N ASN A 92 -14.68 0.91 15.95
CA ASN A 92 -13.27 1.17 16.15
C ASN A 92 -12.47 1.08 14.86
N TYR A 93 -12.79 0.12 13.97
CA TYR A 93 -12.10 -0.02 12.69
C TYR A 93 -12.17 1.28 11.87
N ARG A 94 -13.38 1.75 11.53
CA ARG A 94 -13.58 3.00 10.79
C ARG A 94 -12.95 4.20 11.49
N PHE A 95 -13.19 4.37 12.79
CA PHE A 95 -12.66 5.50 13.55
C PHE A 95 -11.13 5.56 13.53
N THR A 96 -10.50 4.39 13.68
CA THR A 96 -9.04 4.27 13.63
C THR A 96 -8.57 4.56 12.20
N CYS A 97 -9.26 4.02 11.17
CA CYS A 97 -8.94 4.26 9.76
C CYS A 97 -8.87 5.73 9.41
N GLU A 98 -9.89 6.48 9.79
CA GLU A 98 -9.92 7.91 9.53
C GLU A 98 -8.82 8.66 10.30
N ARG A 99 -8.56 8.30 11.57
CA ARG A 99 -7.49 8.94 12.36
C ARG A 99 -6.12 8.75 11.73
N VAL A 100 -5.83 7.53 11.31
CA VAL A 100 -4.53 7.21 10.69
C VAL A 100 -4.43 7.87 9.32
N LEU A 101 -5.47 7.80 8.50
CA LEU A 101 -5.45 8.47 7.20
C LEU A 101 -5.29 9.99 7.34
N ARG A 102 -5.96 10.64 8.31
CA ARG A 102 -5.72 12.05 8.65
C ARG A 102 -4.26 12.32 9.00
N LEU A 103 -3.66 11.47 9.84
CA LEU A 103 -2.25 11.59 10.23
C LEU A 103 -1.31 11.45 9.02
N LEU A 104 -1.58 10.49 8.13
CA LEU A 104 -0.81 10.28 6.90
C LEU A 104 -0.93 11.47 5.95
N ARG A 105 -2.14 12.00 5.73
CA ARG A 105 -2.35 13.19 4.90
C ARG A 105 -1.67 14.44 5.48
N ALA A 106 -1.75 14.62 6.81
CA ALA A 106 -1.12 15.75 7.50
C ALA A 106 0.42 15.71 7.43
N ASN A 107 1.02 14.51 7.34
CA ASN A 107 2.47 14.31 7.27
C ASN A 107 2.93 13.83 5.88
N ARG A 108 2.14 14.10 4.83
CA ARG A 108 2.37 13.55 3.49
C ARG A 108 3.76 13.85 2.91
N ASP A 109 4.30 15.03 3.17
CA ASP A 109 5.60 15.43 2.61
C ASP A 109 6.75 14.61 3.23
N SER A 110 6.66 14.32 4.53
CA SER A 110 7.62 13.46 5.22
C SER A 110 7.52 12.02 4.73
N LEU A 111 6.29 11.52 4.53
CA LEU A 111 6.05 10.17 4.03
C LEU A 111 6.52 10.02 2.57
N LEU A 112 6.22 11.00 1.71
CA LEU A 112 6.68 11.03 0.33
C LEU A 112 8.20 11.06 0.25
N ALA A 113 8.88 11.85 1.09
CA ALA A 113 10.34 11.88 1.10
C ALA A 113 10.96 10.50 1.42
N VAL A 114 10.38 9.75 2.35
CA VAL A 114 10.83 8.40 2.69
C VAL A 114 10.55 7.42 1.54
N LEU A 115 9.33 7.44 1.00
CA LEU A 115 8.93 6.53 -0.08
C LEU A 115 9.67 6.81 -1.40
N GLU A 116 9.94 8.08 -1.71
CA GLU A 116 10.79 8.49 -2.83
C GLU A 116 12.18 7.89 -2.67
N ALA A 117 12.81 8.00 -1.50
CA ALA A 117 14.13 7.40 -1.27
C ALA A 117 14.15 5.89 -1.56
N PHE A 118 13.12 5.15 -1.16
CA PHE A 118 13.00 3.72 -1.47
C PHE A 118 12.73 3.43 -2.95
N VAL A 119 11.86 4.18 -3.61
CA VAL A 119 11.51 3.96 -5.03
C VAL A 119 12.68 4.31 -5.96
N TYR A 120 13.47 5.31 -5.60
CA TYR A 120 14.67 5.69 -6.35
C TYR A 120 15.89 4.81 -6.04
N ASP A 121 15.80 3.92 -5.06
CA ASP A 121 16.85 2.94 -4.76
C ASP A 121 17.02 1.95 -5.94
N PRO A 122 18.24 1.83 -6.52
CA PRO A 122 18.54 0.89 -7.60
C PRO A 122 18.22 -0.58 -7.27
N VAL A 123 18.35 -0.98 -6.00
CA VAL A 123 18.12 -2.33 -5.48
C VAL A 123 16.64 -2.61 -5.21
N ILE A 124 15.75 -1.63 -5.27
CA ILE A 124 14.29 -1.88 -5.21
C ILE A 124 13.67 -1.80 -6.61
N SER A 125 14.28 -0.99 -7.48
CA SER A 125 13.80 -0.72 -8.83
C SER A 125 13.66 -1.96 -9.72
N TRP A 126 14.47 -2.99 -9.53
CA TRP A 126 14.37 -4.22 -10.31
C TRP A 126 13.06 -4.99 -10.03
N ARG A 127 12.57 -4.97 -8.78
CA ARG A 127 11.29 -5.63 -8.42
C ARG A 127 10.09 -4.94 -9.07
N LEU A 128 10.14 -3.61 -9.21
CA LEU A 128 9.10 -2.84 -9.90
C LEU A 128 9.02 -3.17 -11.41
N LEU A 129 10.15 -3.56 -12.01
CA LEU A 129 10.24 -3.95 -13.42
C LEU A 129 9.84 -5.42 -13.68
N GLU A 130 9.77 -6.27 -12.65
CA GLU A 130 9.32 -7.66 -12.83
C GLU A 130 7.82 -7.78 -13.08
N GLY A 131 7.03 -6.75 -12.76
CA GLY A 131 5.62 -6.65 -13.16
C GLY A 131 5.43 -6.55 -14.68
N THR A 132 6.47 -6.18 -15.43
CA THR A 132 6.48 -6.10 -16.90
C THR A 132 7.30 -7.23 -17.51
N LYS A 133 6.94 -8.50 -17.25
CA LYS A 133 7.64 -9.63 -17.88
C LYS A 133 7.34 -9.70 -19.38
N ARG A 134 8.46 -9.65 -20.12
CA ARG A 134 8.74 -9.84 -21.55
C ARG A 134 7.80 -10.78 -22.30
N VAL A 135 7.26 -10.29 -23.41
CA VAL A 135 6.72 -11.13 -24.49
C VAL A 135 7.87 -11.98 -25.07
N PRO A 136 7.76 -13.32 -25.11
CA PRO A 136 8.77 -14.16 -25.76
C PRO A 136 8.64 -14.04 -27.29
N GLY A 137 9.62 -13.41 -27.96
CA GLY A 137 9.66 -13.43 -29.44
C GLY A 137 10.39 -12.28 -30.15
N GLU A 138 10.70 -11.15 -29.50
CA GLU A 138 11.28 -10.00 -30.21
C GLU A 138 12.81 -10.04 -30.29
N LYS A 139 13.30 -10.02 -31.55
CA LYS A 139 14.72 -10.05 -31.93
C LYS A 139 15.49 -8.85 -31.36
N HIS A 140 16.73 -9.11 -30.96
CA HIS A 140 17.66 -8.15 -30.36
C HIS A 140 18.04 -7.04 -31.35
N ASP A 141 17.47 -5.85 -31.20
CA ASP A 141 17.93 -4.63 -31.88
C ASP A 141 18.72 -3.70 -30.94
N VAL A 142 19.77 -3.08 -31.48
CA VAL A 142 20.79 -2.28 -30.78
C VAL A 142 20.23 -0.94 -30.25
N THR A 143 19.06 -0.53 -30.74
CA THR A 143 18.28 0.64 -30.30
C THR A 143 17.77 0.52 -28.84
N ARG A 144 17.76 -0.69 -28.26
CA ARG A 144 17.17 -1.01 -26.95
C ARG A 144 17.88 -0.40 -25.74
N ARG A 145 19.12 0.09 -25.89
CA ARG A 145 19.91 0.64 -24.76
C ARG A 145 19.37 1.97 -24.21
N LYS A 146 18.74 2.81 -25.04
CA LYS A 146 18.08 4.05 -24.60
C LYS A 146 16.74 3.78 -23.92
N THR A 147 15.96 2.81 -24.40
CA THR A 147 14.66 2.44 -23.80
C THR A 147 14.80 1.71 -22.47
N LEU A 148 15.92 1.01 -22.24
CA LEU A 148 16.23 0.30 -20.99
C LEU A 148 16.47 1.24 -19.78
N GLN A 149 16.86 2.51 -19.99
CA GLN A 149 17.04 3.49 -18.90
C GLN A 149 15.79 4.37 -18.66
N GLU A 150 14.96 4.58 -19.69
CA GLU A 150 13.74 5.39 -19.61
C GLU A 150 12.58 4.62 -18.94
N ALA A 151 12.43 3.33 -19.26
CA ALA A 151 11.33 2.52 -18.72
C ALA A 151 11.34 2.41 -17.17
N PRO A 152 12.49 2.25 -16.48
CA PRO A 152 12.55 2.33 -15.03
C PRO A 152 12.15 3.69 -14.46
N ARG A 153 12.43 4.80 -15.16
CA ARG A 153 12.06 6.15 -14.70
C ARG A 153 10.55 6.35 -14.73
N ILE A 154 9.90 6.00 -15.84
CA ILE A 154 8.45 6.13 -16.01
C ILE A 154 7.70 5.30 -14.96
N VAL A 155 8.17 4.09 -14.65
CA VAL A 155 7.54 3.23 -13.63
C VAL A 155 7.67 3.87 -12.23
N ARG A 156 8.83 4.42 -11.89
CA ARG A 156 9.05 5.11 -10.60
C ARG A 156 8.14 6.33 -10.46
N GLU A 157 8.08 7.17 -11.49
CA GLU A 157 7.21 8.36 -11.50
C GLU A 157 5.75 7.96 -11.29
N ARG A 158 5.25 6.95 -12.02
CA ARG A 158 3.88 6.43 -11.84
C ARG A 158 3.62 5.94 -10.43
N VAL A 159 4.58 5.26 -9.79
CA VAL A 159 4.44 4.80 -8.40
C VAL A 159 4.34 5.99 -7.45
N ILE A 160 5.19 6.99 -7.60
CA ILE A 160 5.17 8.19 -6.75
C ILE A 160 3.88 8.98 -6.95
N ASP A 161 3.44 9.17 -8.20
CA ASP A 161 2.19 9.86 -8.50
C ASP A 161 0.99 9.14 -7.91
N ARG A 162 0.98 7.80 -7.96
CA ARG A 162 -0.05 6.97 -7.33
C ARG A 162 -0.07 7.14 -5.81
N ILE A 163 1.10 7.21 -5.16
CA ILE A 163 1.18 7.47 -3.72
C ILE A 163 0.67 8.87 -3.39
N LYS A 164 1.05 9.88 -4.18
CA LYS A 164 0.57 11.26 -4.02
C LYS A 164 -0.96 11.30 -4.08
N GLN A 165 -1.55 10.67 -5.10
CA GLN A 165 -3.00 10.57 -5.26
C GLN A 165 -3.68 9.97 -4.01
N LYS A 166 -3.14 8.88 -3.46
CA LYS A 166 -3.64 8.25 -2.23
C LYS A 166 -3.56 9.18 -1.01
N LEU A 167 -2.50 9.98 -0.89
CA LEU A 167 -2.29 10.91 0.22
C LEU A 167 -3.03 12.24 0.06
N THR A 168 -3.55 12.53 -1.13
CA THR A 168 -4.42 13.70 -1.38
C THR A 168 -5.89 13.33 -1.49
N GLY A 169 -6.22 12.04 -1.60
CA GLY A 169 -7.59 11.56 -1.82
C GLY A 169 -8.06 11.76 -3.26
N SER A 170 -7.15 11.77 -4.24
CA SER A 170 -7.48 11.92 -5.66
C SER A 170 -7.32 10.63 -6.46
N GLU A 171 -7.17 9.47 -5.81
CA GLU A 171 -6.96 8.19 -6.50
C GLU A 171 -8.17 7.67 -7.30
N PHE A 172 -9.36 8.24 -7.10
CA PHE A 172 -10.61 7.79 -7.75
C PHE A 172 -10.96 8.56 -9.02
N GLY A 173 -10.17 9.56 -9.43
CA GLY A 173 -10.39 10.31 -10.68
C GLY A 173 -11.51 11.36 -10.66
N ASN A 174 -12.30 11.43 -9.59
CA ASN A 174 -13.43 12.37 -9.44
C ASN A 174 -13.08 13.63 -8.64
N GLY A 175 -11.81 14.06 -8.65
CA GLY A 175 -11.28 15.12 -7.80
C GLY A 175 -10.77 14.63 -6.44
N GLU A 176 -10.36 15.56 -5.59
CA GLU A 176 -9.94 15.27 -4.21
C GLU A 176 -11.17 15.01 -3.33
N VAL A 177 -11.16 13.88 -2.63
CA VAL A 177 -12.18 13.54 -1.62
C VAL A 177 -11.63 13.76 -0.22
N ASP A 178 -12.52 13.99 0.75
CA ASP A 178 -12.12 14.05 2.16
C ASP A 178 -11.71 12.65 2.69
N VAL A 179 -11.37 12.59 3.98
CA VAL A 179 -10.89 11.35 4.59
C VAL A 179 -12.03 10.33 4.71
N GLN A 180 -13.20 10.77 5.15
CA GLN A 180 -14.37 9.92 5.37
C GLN A 180 -14.79 9.25 4.06
N GLU A 181 -14.98 10.04 3.01
CA GLU A 181 -15.35 9.56 1.68
C GLU A 181 -14.27 8.64 1.09
N GLN A 182 -12.98 8.94 1.31
CA GLN A 182 -11.90 8.03 0.89
C GLN A 182 -12.02 6.67 1.60
N ILE A 183 -12.27 6.65 2.92
CA ILE A 183 -12.44 5.41 3.67
C ILE A 183 -13.67 4.64 3.18
N ASP A 184 -14.80 5.32 2.95
CA ASP A 184 -16.02 4.68 2.45
C ASP A 184 -15.79 3.96 1.12
N ARG A 185 -15.18 4.65 0.15
CA ARG A 185 -14.86 4.04 -1.15
C ARG A 185 -13.89 2.87 -1.04
N LEU A 186 -12.90 2.96 -0.16
CA LEU A 186 -11.93 1.88 0.03
C LEU A 186 -12.56 0.65 0.70
N VAL A 187 -13.40 0.87 1.71
CA VAL A 187 -14.16 -0.20 2.37
C VAL A 187 -15.11 -0.87 1.39
N GLU A 188 -15.84 -0.09 0.59
CA GLU A 188 -16.71 -0.61 -0.46
C GLU A 188 -15.91 -1.46 -1.45
N GLN A 189 -14.79 -0.96 -1.99
CA GLN A 189 -13.93 -1.72 -2.90
C GLN A 189 -13.38 -3.00 -2.27
N ALA A 190 -13.01 -3.00 -0.99
CA ALA A 190 -12.45 -4.15 -0.29
C ALA A 190 -13.49 -5.23 0.04
N THR A 191 -14.76 -4.85 0.15
CA THR A 191 -15.87 -5.75 0.51
C THR A 191 -16.75 -6.14 -0.68
N LEU A 192 -16.56 -5.50 -1.83
CA LEU A 192 -17.35 -5.75 -3.04
C LEU A 192 -17.14 -7.19 -3.53
N HIS A 193 -18.25 -7.94 -3.64
CA HIS A 193 -18.23 -9.33 -4.09
C HIS A 193 -17.63 -9.49 -5.49
N GLU A 194 -17.85 -8.54 -6.39
CA GLU A 194 -17.28 -8.52 -7.73
C GLU A 194 -15.74 -8.42 -7.72
N ASN A 195 -15.17 -7.68 -6.75
CA ASN A 195 -13.72 -7.59 -6.59
C ASN A 195 -13.16 -8.85 -5.91
N LEU A 196 -13.87 -9.36 -4.90
CA LEU A 196 -13.47 -10.54 -4.15
C LEU A 196 -13.49 -11.82 -5.00
N CYS A 197 -14.47 -12.00 -5.88
CA CYS A 197 -14.59 -13.20 -6.72
C CYS A 197 -13.50 -13.29 -7.81
N GLN A 198 -12.88 -12.16 -8.17
CA GLN A 198 -11.75 -12.10 -9.10
C GLN A 198 -10.40 -12.41 -8.44
N CYS A 199 -10.35 -12.44 -7.10
CA CYS A 199 -9.12 -12.77 -6.39
C CYS A 199 -8.69 -14.22 -6.67
N TYR A 200 -7.38 -14.44 -6.74
CA TYR A 200 -6.81 -15.78 -6.83
C TYR A 200 -7.36 -16.70 -5.73
N ILE A 201 -7.68 -17.96 -6.02
CA ILE A 201 -8.36 -18.85 -5.07
C ILE A 201 -7.59 -19.03 -3.75
N GLY A 202 -6.25 -19.09 -3.81
CA GLY A 202 -5.39 -19.19 -2.63
C GLY A 202 -5.40 -17.93 -1.76
N TRP A 203 -5.91 -16.81 -2.27
CA TRP A 203 -6.18 -15.62 -1.49
C TRP A 203 -7.31 -15.83 -0.48
N CYS A 204 -8.12 -16.87 -0.65
CA CYS A 204 -9.26 -17.20 0.21
C CYS A 204 -10.25 -16.03 0.38
N PRO A 205 -10.87 -15.53 -0.72
CA PRO A 205 -11.80 -14.40 -0.64
C PRO A 205 -13.08 -14.69 0.13
N PHE A 206 -13.39 -15.97 0.28
CA PHE A 206 -14.54 -16.49 0.99
C PHE A 206 -14.26 -16.72 2.49
N TRP A 207 -13.11 -16.33 3.02
CA TRP A 207 -12.87 -16.40 4.46
C TRP A 207 -13.64 -15.30 5.15
#